data_AF-A0A523B8P7-F1
#
_entry.id   AF-A0A523B8P7-F1
#
_cell.length_a   1.000
_cell.length_b   1.000
_cell.length_c   1.000
_cell.angle_alpha   90.00
_cell.angle_beta   90.00
_cell.angle_gamma   90.00
#
_symmetry.space_group_name_H-M   'P 1'
#
loop_
_entity.id
_entity.type
_entity.pdbx_description
1 polymer ?
#
loop_
_entity_poly.entity_id
_entity_poly.type
_entity_poly.pdbx_seq_one_letter_code
_entity_poly.pdbx_strand_id
1 'polypeptide(L)'
;MAEGIAELLAVLVAENESYTYVDKLGYAPSKDLVLYYLREALRDFHSLKNKPQWGNPKAFDEAKRIDMESVEKEIQGIEKISGMKELREVVSLITAKALSIASRLMD
;
A
#
# COMPACT_ATOMS: atom_id res chain seq x y z
N MET A 1 -9.76 -1.62 9.97
CA MET A 1 -9.75 -0.67 8.82
C MET A 1 -8.45 -0.87 8.09
N ALA A 2 -8.39 -0.61 6.77
CA ALA A 2 -7.25 -0.98 5.94
C ALA A 2 -5.96 -0.20 6.28
N GLU A 3 -5.22 -0.66 7.28
CA GLU A 3 -4.00 -0.04 7.80
C GLU A 3 -2.77 -0.75 7.23
N GLY A 4 -2.81 -2.07 7.09
CA GLY A 4 -1.68 -2.84 6.56
C GLY A 4 -1.34 -2.47 5.12
N ILE A 5 -2.33 -2.38 4.23
CA ILE A 5 -2.10 -1.96 2.85
C ILE A 5 -1.55 -0.52 2.81
N ALA A 6 -2.09 0.37 3.64
CA ALA A 6 -1.65 1.76 3.69
C ALA A 6 -0.19 1.90 4.16
N GLU A 7 0.19 1.17 5.21
CA GLU A 7 1.57 1.10 5.71
C GLU A 7 2.53 0.54 4.65
N LEU A 8 2.13 -0.53 3.95
CA LEU A 8 2.93 -1.12 2.88
C LEU A 8 3.19 -0.11 1.74
N LEU A 9 2.15 0.58 1.31
CA LEU A 9 2.28 1.62 0.28
C LEU A 9 3.14 2.78 0.77
N ALA A 10 2.98 3.19 2.03
CA ALA A 10 3.78 4.25 2.63
C ALA A 10 5.27 3.91 2.67
N VAL A 11 5.62 2.67 3.02
CA VAL A 11 7.00 2.18 2.97
C VAL A 11 7.56 2.27 1.55
N LEU A 12 6.80 1.82 0.54
CA LEU A 12 7.25 1.88 -0.86
C LEU A 12 7.46 3.32 -1.32
N VAL A 13 6.60 4.25 -0.91
CA VAL A 13 6.75 5.69 -1.19
C VAL A 13 8.01 6.23 -0.52
N ALA A 14 8.16 6.01 0.78
CA ALA A 14 9.24 6.60 1.58
C ALA A 14 10.64 6.06 1.21
N GLU A 15 10.73 4.81 0.77
CA GLU A 15 11.99 4.20 0.35
C GLU A 15 12.36 4.51 -1.10
N ASN A 16 11.38 4.50 -2.02
CA ASN A 16 11.65 4.70 -3.46
C ASN A 16 11.39 6.14 -3.94
N GLU A 17 10.95 7.03 -3.06
CA GLU A 17 10.51 8.41 -3.37
C GLU A 17 9.51 8.47 -4.54
N SER A 18 8.62 7.47 -4.62
CA SER A 18 7.73 7.26 -5.76
C SER A 18 6.30 6.97 -5.33
N TYR A 19 5.37 7.77 -5.85
CA TYR A 19 3.93 7.68 -5.57
C TYR A 19 3.17 6.71 -6.49
N THR A 20 3.90 5.96 -7.32
CA THR A 20 3.36 5.15 -8.41
C THR A 20 2.16 4.29 -8.02
N TYR A 21 2.24 3.55 -6.91
CA TYR A 21 1.15 2.66 -6.49
C TYR A 21 -0.03 3.40 -5.88
N VAL A 22 0.23 4.50 -5.17
CA VAL A 22 -0.81 5.39 -4.63
C VAL A 22 -1.63 5.97 -5.78
N ASP A 23 -0.97 6.48 -6.83
CA ASP A 23 -1.62 7.06 -8.00
C ASP A 23 -2.39 6.01 -8.79
N LYS A 24 -1.73 4.87 -9.11
CA LYS A 24 -2.36 3.75 -9.82
C LYS A 24 -3.64 3.28 -9.14
N LEU A 25 -3.62 3.14 -7.81
CA LEU A 25 -4.80 2.76 -7.04
C LEU A 25 -5.86 3.86 -7.01
N GLY A 26 -5.47 5.11 -6.77
CA GLY A 26 -6.37 6.26 -6.73
C GLY A 26 -7.18 6.48 -8.02
N TYR A 27 -6.61 6.08 -9.17
CA TYR A 27 -7.26 6.21 -10.48
C TYR A 27 -7.80 4.90 -11.06
N ALA A 28 -7.79 3.79 -10.31
CA ALA A 28 -8.24 2.50 -10.83
C ALA A 28 -9.78 2.48 -11.07
N PRO A 29 -10.25 2.19 -12.29
CA PRO A 29 -11.68 2.23 -12.63
C PRO A 29 -12.42 0.92 -12.33
N SER A 30 -11.72 -0.13 -11.90
CA SER A 30 -12.30 -1.46 -11.64
C SER A 30 -11.61 -2.16 -10.49
N LYS A 31 -12.32 -3.10 -9.85
CA LYS A 31 -11.77 -3.98 -8.81
C LYS A 31 -10.59 -4.79 -9.30
N ASP A 32 -10.68 -5.33 -10.51
CA ASP A 32 -9.60 -6.14 -11.09
C ASP A 32 -8.31 -5.33 -11.22
N LEU A 33 -8.42 -4.05 -11.61
CA LEU A 33 -7.25 -3.19 -11.72
C LEU A 33 -6.69 -2.79 -10.35
N VAL A 34 -7.56 -2.55 -9.36
CA VAL A 34 -7.15 -2.36 -7.96
C VAL A 34 -6.34 -3.57 -7.47
N LEU A 35 -6.87 -4.78 -7.62
CA LEU A 35 -6.20 -6.01 -7.20
C LEU A 35 -4.90 -6.26 -7.98
N TYR A 36 -4.88 -5.95 -9.28
CA TYR A 36 -3.68 -6.03 -10.10
C TYR A 36 -2.57 -5.10 -9.56
N TYR A 37 -2.89 -3.84 -9.24
CA TYR A 37 -1.91 -2.89 -8.70
C TYR A 37 -1.47 -3.21 -7.28
N LEU A 38 -2.36 -3.74 -6.43
CA LEU A 38 -1.97 -4.25 -5.12
C LEU A 38 -0.98 -5.41 -5.25
N ARG A 39 -1.20 -6.32 -6.20
CA ARG A 39 -0.27 -7.40 -6.51
C ARG A 39 1.11 -6.88 -6.95
N GLU A 40 1.16 -5.86 -7.80
CA GLU A 40 2.43 -5.22 -8.19
C GLU A 40 3.13 -4.60 -6.97
N ALA A 41 2.41 -3.85 -6.14
CA ALA A 41 2.94 -3.24 -4.91
C ALA A 41 3.50 -4.30 -3.93
N LEU A 42 2.77 -5.40 -3.70
CA LEU A 42 3.21 -6.49 -2.84
C LEU A 42 4.48 -7.15 -3.35
N ARG A 43 4.60 -7.37 -4.67
CA ARG A 43 5.81 -7.94 -5.27
C ARG A 43 7.02 -7.04 -5.06
N ASP A 44 6.85 -5.75 -5.25
CA ASP A 44 7.91 -4.78 -5.09
C ASP A 44 8.30 -4.62 -3.62
N PHE A 45 7.31 -4.64 -2.70
CA PHE A 45 7.56 -4.65 -1.26
C PHE A 45 8.31 -5.91 -0.82
N HIS A 46 7.94 -7.08 -1.34
CA HIS A 46 8.65 -8.32 -1.06
C HIS A 46 10.10 -8.27 -1.57
N SER A 47 10.31 -7.73 -2.77
CA SER A 47 11.65 -7.51 -3.34
C SER A 47 12.46 -6.54 -2.48
N LEU A 48 11.84 -5.48 -1.99
CA LEU A 48 12.45 -4.50 -1.09
C LEU A 48 12.87 -5.12 0.25
N LYS A 49 12.02 -5.95 0.88
CA LYS A 49 12.36 -6.66 2.13
C LYS A 49 13.61 -7.53 2.03
N ASN A 50 13.92 -8.02 0.83
CA ASN A 50 15.07 -8.86 0.57
C ASN A 50 16.32 -8.05 0.14
N LYS A 51 16.24 -6.72 0.01
CA LYS A 51 17.41 -5.90 -0.29
C LYS A 51 18.38 -5.89 0.91
N PRO A 52 19.70 -5.94 0.66
CA PRO A 52 20.71 -5.89 1.72
C PRO A 52 20.83 -4.50 2.37
N GLN A 53 20.43 -3.45 1.66
CA GLN A 53 20.50 -2.07 2.12
C GLN A 53 19.23 -1.31 1.78
N TRP A 54 18.79 -0.49 2.73
CA TRP A 54 17.65 0.42 2.60
C TRP A 54 18.19 1.86 2.61
N GLY A 55 17.58 2.73 1.79
CA GLY A 55 17.86 4.16 1.75
C GLY A 55 17.23 4.92 2.91
N ASN A 56 16.08 4.45 3.41
CA ASN A 56 15.33 5.08 4.49
C ASN A 56 15.21 4.15 5.72
N PRO A 57 15.93 4.45 6.83
CA PRO A 57 15.86 3.66 8.07
C PRO A 57 14.47 3.63 8.70
N LYS A 58 13.69 4.72 8.62
CA LYS A 58 12.33 4.76 9.16
C LYS A 58 11.40 3.85 8.36
N ALA A 59 11.54 3.83 7.03
CA ALA A 59 10.80 2.91 6.18
C ALA A 59 11.13 1.45 6.48
N PHE A 60 12.41 1.13 6.74
CA PHE A 60 12.82 -0.21 7.15
C PHE A 60 12.20 -0.65 8.48
N ASP A 61 12.20 0.21 9.49
CA ASP A 61 11.61 -0.08 10.79
C ASP A 61 10.09 -0.23 10.73
N GLU A 62 9.42 0.56 9.88
CA GLU A 62 7.99 0.40 9.62
C GLU A 62 7.71 -0.92 8.89
N ALA A 63 8.47 -1.27 7.85
CA ALA A 63 8.29 -2.50 7.07
C ALA A 63 8.39 -3.79 7.89
N LYS A 64 9.14 -3.76 8.99
CA LYS A 64 9.24 -4.89 9.94
C LYS A 64 8.02 -5.06 10.83
N ARG A 65 7.26 -3.99 11.04
CA ARG A 65 6.11 -3.95 11.94
C ARG A 65 4.78 -4.24 11.22
N ILE A 66 4.78 -4.16 9.89
CA ILE A 66 3.60 -4.47 9.08
C ILE A 66 3.15 -5.93 9.33
N ASP A 67 1.92 -6.07 9.80
CA ASP A 67 1.25 -7.35 9.94
C ASP A 67 0.69 -7.82 8.58
N MET A 68 1.40 -8.76 7.96
CA MET A 68 0.99 -9.30 6.66
C MET A 68 -0.30 -10.11 6.71
N GLU A 69 -0.70 -10.64 7.86
CA GLU A 69 -1.99 -11.33 8.00
C GLU A 69 -3.15 -10.33 7.89
N SER A 70 -2.99 -9.15 8.49
CA SER A 70 -3.93 -8.04 8.34
C SER A 70 -3.98 -7.54 6.89
N VAL A 71 -2.84 -7.41 6.20
CA VAL A 71 -2.79 -7.07 4.77
C VAL A 71 -3.59 -8.06 3.92
N GLU A 72 -3.42 -9.37 4.16
CA GLU A 72 -4.16 -10.40 3.43
C GLU A 72 -5.67 -10.29 3.64
N LYS A 73 -6.11 -10.10 4.89
CA LYS A 73 -7.53 -9.90 5.23
C LYS A 73 -8.12 -8.67 4.56
N GLU A 74 -7.34 -7.59 4.47
CA GLU A 74 -7.75 -6.36 3.80
C GLU A 74 -7.94 -6.56 2.28
N ILE A 75 -7.04 -7.29 1.62
CA ILE A 75 -7.15 -7.65 0.20
C ILE A 75 -8.40 -8.51 -0.05
N GLN A 76 -8.65 -9.51 0.79
CA GLN A 76 -9.88 -10.32 0.72
C GLN A 76 -11.14 -9.46 0.95
N GLY A 77 -11.04 -8.42 1.80
CA GLY A 77 -12.10 -7.44 1.98
C GLY A 77 -12.40 -6.68 0.69
N ILE A 78 -11.37 -6.18 0.00
CA ILE A 78 -11.49 -5.49 -1.29
C ILE A 78 -12.09 -6.42 -2.36
N GLU A 79 -11.66 -7.69 -2.41
CA GLU A 79 -12.19 -8.68 -3.35
C GLU A 79 -13.71 -8.86 -3.23
N LYS A 80 -14.25 -8.80 -2.01
CA LYS A 80 -15.68 -8.98 -1.72
C LYS A 80 -16.53 -7.76 -2.09
N ILE A 81 -15.92 -6.60 -2.35
CA ILE A 81 -16.65 -5.40 -2.76
C ILE A 81 -17.26 -5.61 -4.14
N SER A 82 -18.56 -5.34 -4.24
CA SER A 82 -19.32 -5.38 -5.51
C SER A 82 -19.68 -3.97 -6.00
N GLY A 83 -19.77 -2.99 -5.09
CA GLY A 83 -20.13 -1.61 -5.42
C GLY A 83 -18.93 -0.77 -5.84
N MET A 84 -18.96 -0.21 -7.05
CA MET A 84 -17.89 0.68 -7.53
C MET A 84 -17.73 1.95 -6.69
N LYS A 85 -18.82 2.46 -6.08
CA LYS A 85 -18.76 3.61 -5.18
C LYS A 85 -17.96 3.27 -3.92
N GLU A 86 -18.33 2.17 -3.26
CA GLU A 86 -17.66 1.66 -2.06
C GLU A 86 -16.19 1.34 -2.34
N LEU A 87 -15.89 0.68 -3.46
CA LEU A 87 -14.51 0.41 -3.87
C LEU A 87 -13.68 1.69 -3.95
N ARG A 88 -14.21 2.74 -4.58
CA ARG A 88 -13.52 4.04 -4.68
C ARG A 88 -13.29 4.65 -3.31
N GLU A 89 -14.29 4.64 -2.43
CA GLU A 89 -14.17 5.20 -1.08
C GLU A 89 -13.09 4.46 -0.26
N VAL A 90 -13.08 3.13 -0.31
CA VAL A 90 -12.07 2.31 0.38
C VAL A 90 -10.67 2.59 -0.16
N VAL A 91 -10.50 2.59 -1.48
CA VAL A 91 -9.20 2.82 -2.11
C VAL A 91 -8.71 4.24 -1.86
N SER A 92 -9.57 5.25 -1.94
CA SER A 92 -9.23 6.64 -1.60
C SER A 92 -8.78 6.78 -0.15
N LEU A 93 -9.41 6.06 0.78
CA LEU A 93 -8.98 6.08 2.19
C LEU A 93 -7.60 5.44 2.37
N ILE A 94 -7.36 4.30 1.72
CA ILE A 94 -6.06 3.61 1.75
C ILE A 94 -4.95 4.53 1.22
N THR A 95 -5.16 5.16 0.07
CA THR A 95 -4.16 6.05 -0.54
C THR A 95 -3.90 7.30 0.29
N ALA A 96 -4.95 7.91 0.86
CA ALA A 96 -4.81 9.05 1.76
C ALA A 96 -4.02 8.68 3.04
N LYS A 97 -4.32 7.53 3.65
CA LYS A 97 -3.56 7.02 4.80
C LYS A 97 -2.11 6.76 4.44
N ALA A 98 -1.85 6.11 3.30
CA ALA A 98 -0.50 5.82 2.84
C ALA A 98 0.34 7.09 2.71
N LEU A 99 -0.20 8.15 2.10
CA LEU A 99 0.47 9.45 1.97
C LEU A 99 0.73 10.10 3.34
N SER A 100 -0.24 10.06 4.26
CA SER A 100 -0.07 10.61 5.60
C SER A 100 0.97 9.83 6.45
N ILE A 101 1.11 8.53 6.23
CA ILE A 101 2.15 7.74 6.89
C ILE A 101 3.51 8.03 6.25
N ALA A 102 3.58 8.05 4.92
CA ALA A 102 4.80 8.31 4.17
C ALA A 102 5.44 9.64 4.55
N SER A 103 4.64 10.71 4.73
CA SER A 103 5.17 12.01 5.16
C SER A 103 5.95 11.91 6.47
N ARG A 104 5.42 11.18 7.47
CA ARG A 104 6.09 10.96 8.77
C ARG A 104 7.36 10.12 8.66
N LEU A 105 7.47 9.25 7.65
CA LEU A 105 8.65 8.43 7.39
C LEU A 105 9.74 9.20 6.63
N MET A 106 9.37 10.29 5.95
CA MET A 106 10.25 11.12 5.13
C MET A 106 10.70 12.42 5.83
N ASP A 107 9.95 12.87 6.84
CA ASP A 107 10.40 13.86 7.84
C ASP A 107 11.59 13.31 8.66
#